data_AF-A0A7X8KAB2-F1
#
_entry.id   AF-A0A7X8KAB2-F1
#
_cell.length_a   1.000
_cell.length_b   1.000
_cell.length_c   1.000
_cell.angle_alpha   90.00
_cell.angle_beta   90.00
_cell.angle_gamma   90.00
#
_symmetry.space_group_name_H-M   'P 1'
#
loop_
_entity.id
_entity.type
_entity.pdbx_description
1 polymer ?
#
loop_
_entity_poly.entity_id
_entity_poly.type
_entity_poly.pdbx_seq_one_letter_code
_entity_poly.pdbx_strand_id
1 'polypeptide(L)'
;MRKTVLVGILLSFFCILVSCSNNHHFLDRLLEGGAYQEVIDRTTSQFQRNKDPELLIYRARALDRLGQSSKALDVIKLYAALTPLSKQEHQELSIELALKNQDWAYLVSQAEILKERNRLTIDYAKEYYRALLKTGRTQEAKTLFSEAIRGTLSPFEEAKLLIASEVDPAALETYLGMLSIEEQVNLVLEVVPLGLDPSIAEAWFISLKMQKSDTIELYRALALLAGRAGRRYEEAQYARLYQKNKEAHE
;
A
#
# COMPACT_ATOMS: atom_id res chain seq x y z
N MET A 1 37.39 4.79 -50.57
CA MET A 1 36.01 4.24 -50.49
C MET A 1 35.70 3.42 -49.23
N ARG A 2 36.66 3.10 -48.33
CA ARG A 2 36.39 2.36 -47.07
C ARG A 2 35.78 3.21 -45.93
N LYS A 3 35.99 4.53 -45.92
CA LYS A 3 35.52 5.44 -44.85
C LYS A 3 34.04 5.84 -45.00
N THR A 4 33.49 5.87 -46.21
CA THR A 4 32.09 6.23 -46.48
C THR A 4 31.11 5.11 -46.13
N VAL A 5 31.54 3.85 -46.23
CA VAL A 5 30.74 2.67 -45.84
C VAL A 5 30.57 2.60 -44.32
N LEU A 6 31.61 2.97 -43.55
CA LEU A 6 31.58 2.98 -42.09
C LEU A 6 30.63 4.05 -41.53
N VAL A 7 30.57 5.23 -42.16
CA VAL A 7 29.64 6.30 -41.78
C VAL A 7 28.20 5.92 -42.10
N GLY A 8 27.93 5.26 -43.23
CA GLY A 8 26.57 4.79 -43.60
C GLY A 8 26.03 3.71 -42.65
N ILE A 9 26.89 2.79 -42.19
CA ILE A 9 26.51 1.75 -41.22
C ILE A 9 26.23 2.37 -39.84
N LEU A 10 27.08 3.30 -39.39
CA LEU A 10 26.87 4.05 -38.13
C LEU A 10 25.61 4.92 -38.16
N LEU A 11 25.29 5.56 -39.29
CA LEU A 11 24.07 6.37 -39.44
C LEU A 11 22.80 5.48 -39.41
N SER A 12 22.86 4.29 -40.02
CA SER A 12 21.74 3.34 -40.01
C SER A 12 21.44 2.79 -38.62
N PHE A 13 22.48 2.55 -37.80
CA PHE A 13 22.32 2.14 -36.41
C PHE A 13 21.74 3.26 -35.53
N PHE A 14 22.11 4.52 -35.82
CA PHE A 14 21.59 5.68 -35.10
C PHE A 14 20.10 5.93 -35.39
N CYS A 15 19.64 5.73 -36.63
CA CYS A 15 18.22 5.88 -36.98
C CYS A 15 17.32 4.83 -36.32
N ILE A 16 17.82 3.62 -36.06
CA ILE A 16 17.04 2.56 -35.39
C ILE A 16 16.87 2.89 -33.90
N LEU A 17 17.90 3.44 -33.25
CA LEU A 17 17.84 3.81 -31.82
C LEU A 17 16.97 5.05 -31.55
N VAL A 18 16.98 6.05 -32.45
CA VAL A 18 16.14 7.26 -32.32
C VAL A 18 14.65 6.94 -32.52
N SER A 19 14.32 5.92 -33.33
CA SER A 19 12.90 5.58 -33.54
C SER A 19 12.25 4.90 -32.35
N CYS A 20 13.01 4.15 -31.52
CA CYS A 20 12.49 3.54 -30.30
C CYS A 20 12.29 4.57 -29.17
N SER A 21 13.18 5.55 -29.01
CA SER A 21 13.02 6.58 -27.95
C SER A 21 11.86 7.53 -28.23
N ASN A 22 11.66 7.91 -29.50
CA ASN A 22 10.59 8.83 -29.88
C ASN A 22 9.19 8.26 -29.64
N ASN A 23 9.06 6.93 -29.72
CA ASN A 23 7.78 6.24 -29.54
C ASN A 23 7.35 6.20 -28.06
N HIS A 24 8.27 5.99 -27.13
CA HIS A 24 7.99 6.03 -25.69
C HIS A 24 7.62 7.44 -25.21
N HIS A 25 8.37 8.46 -25.63
CA HIS A 25 8.02 9.86 -25.34
C HIS A 25 6.65 10.29 -25.87
N PHE A 26 6.20 9.70 -26.97
CA PHE A 26 4.85 9.94 -27.47
C PHE A 26 3.79 9.27 -26.59
N LEU A 27 4.03 8.03 -26.14
CA LEU A 27 3.13 7.35 -25.21
C LEU A 27 3.06 8.04 -23.85
N ASP A 28 4.17 8.60 -23.35
CA ASP A 28 4.19 9.43 -22.13
C ASP A 28 3.23 10.63 -22.28
N ARG A 29 3.33 11.38 -23.39
CA ARG A 29 2.43 12.51 -23.66
C ARG A 29 0.95 12.10 -23.75
N LEU A 30 0.65 10.95 -24.34
CA LEU A 30 -0.73 10.45 -24.39
C LEU A 30 -1.25 10.07 -23.00
N LEU A 31 -0.42 9.46 -22.15
CA LEU A 31 -0.77 9.15 -20.77
C LEU A 31 -1.03 10.43 -19.96
N GLU A 32 -0.14 11.43 -20.07
CA GLU A 32 -0.30 12.73 -19.40
C GLU A 32 -1.53 13.49 -19.90
N GLY A 33 -1.81 13.42 -21.20
CA GLY A 33 -2.98 14.05 -21.84
C GLY A 33 -4.31 13.33 -21.60
N GLY A 34 -4.34 12.23 -20.86
CA GLY A 34 -5.57 11.49 -20.56
C GLY A 34 -6.09 10.63 -21.72
N ALA A 35 -5.32 10.46 -22.80
CA ALA A 35 -5.68 9.68 -23.99
C ALA A 35 -5.46 8.17 -23.77
N TYR A 36 -6.00 7.62 -22.67
CA TYR A 36 -5.70 6.26 -22.20
C TYR A 36 -6.13 5.17 -23.19
N GLN A 37 -7.28 5.32 -23.83
CA GLN A 37 -7.75 4.34 -24.82
C GLN A 37 -6.80 4.29 -26.03
N GLU A 38 -6.29 5.44 -26.48
CA GLU A 38 -5.33 5.49 -27.58
C GLU A 38 -4.00 4.83 -27.20
N VAL A 39 -3.54 4.99 -25.96
CA VAL A 39 -2.36 4.28 -25.44
C VAL A 39 -2.58 2.77 -25.53
N ILE A 40 -3.75 2.27 -25.12
CA ILE A 40 -4.06 0.83 -25.19
C ILE A 40 -4.05 0.32 -26.63
N ASP A 41 -4.67 1.03 -27.56
CA ASP A 41 -4.78 0.60 -28.96
C ASP A 41 -3.40 0.56 -29.64
N ARG A 42 -2.57 1.59 -29.38
CA ARG A 42 -1.21 1.69 -29.92
C ARG A 42 -0.28 0.65 -29.32
N THR A 43 -0.24 0.53 -28.00
CA THR A 43 0.62 -0.46 -27.32
C THR A 43 0.24 -1.88 -27.72
N THR A 44 -1.05 -2.19 -27.89
CA THR A 44 -1.52 -3.50 -28.38
C THR A 44 -0.98 -3.80 -29.77
N SER A 45 -1.17 -2.87 -30.71
CA SER A 45 -0.75 -3.05 -32.10
C SER A 45 0.76 -3.14 -32.24
N GLN A 46 1.51 -2.34 -31.46
CA GLN A 46 2.96 -2.33 -31.47
C GLN A 46 3.53 -3.61 -30.83
N PHE A 47 3.03 -4.00 -29.66
CA PHE A 47 3.46 -5.21 -28.96
C PHE A 47 3.26 -6.47 -29.81
N GLN A 48 2.16 -6.56 -30.57
CA GLN A 48 1.95 -7.68 -31.49
C GLN A 48 3.06 -7.80 -32.55
N ARG A 49 3.62 -6.68 -33.01
CA ARG A 49 4.64 -6.63 -34.06
C ARG A 49 6.06 -6.82 -33.52
N ASN A 50 6.41 -6.13 -32.43
CA ASN A 50 7.80 -6.05 -31.95
C ASN A 50 8.07 -6.86 -30.66
N LYS A 51 7.01 -7.35 -29.99
CA LYS A 51 7.08 -8.09 -28.72
C LYS A 51 7.85 -7.35 -27.62
N ASP A 52 7.89 -6.02 -27.68
CA ASP A 52 8.59 -5.18 -26.71
C ASP A 52 7.83 -5.14 -25.37
N PRO A 53 8.35 -5.77 -24.30
CA PRO A 53 7.64 -5.81 -23.01
C PRO A 53 7.40 -4.43 -22.40
N GLU A 54 8.21 -3.42 -22.71
CA GLU A 54 8.04 -2.07 -22.13
C GLU A 54 6.66 -1.47 -22.45
N LEU A 55 6.11 -1.79 -23.62
CA LEU A 55 4.77 -1.36 -24.04
C LEU A 55 3.66 -1.87 -23.10
N LEU A 56 3.88 -2.98 -22.40
CA LEU A 56 2.92 -3.53 -21.44
C LEU A 56 2.80 -2.63 -20.20
N ILE A 57 3.85 -1.92 -19.80
CA ILE A 57 3.79 -0.97 -18.68
C ILE A 57 2.87 0.20 -19.01
N TYR A 58 3.03 0.78 -20.19
CA TYR A 58 2.16 1.85 -20.69
C TYR A 58 0.70 1.40 -20.76
N ARG A 59 0.47 0.19 -21.26
CA ARG A 59 -0.86 -0.40 -21.31
C ARG A 59 -1.46 -0.61 -19.93
N ALA A 60 -0.68 -1.13 -18.97
CA ALA A 60 -1.13 -1.33 -17.60
C ALA A 60 -1.51 0.00 -16.93
N ARG A 61 -0.68 1.05 -17.08
CA ARG A 61 -0.97 2.40 -16.57
C ARG A 61 -2.27 2.96 -17.15
N ALA A 62 -2.46 2.86 -18.47
CA ALA A 62 -3.67 3.34 -19.13
C ALA A 62 -4.93 2.59 -18.66
N LEU A 63 -4.84 1.26 -18.52
CA LEU A 63 -5.94 0.44 -17.99
C LEU A 63 -6.30 0.82 -16.56
N ASP A 64 -5.30 1.03 -15.69
CA ASP A 64 -5.54 1.44 -14.30
C ASP A 64 -6.19 2.83 -14.22
N ARG A 65 -5.76 3.78 -15.07
CA ARG A 65 -6.39 5.11 -15.16
C ARG A 65 -7.84 5.09 -15.67
N LEU A 66 -8.21 4.05 -16.44
CA LEU A 66 -9.59 3.80 -16.85
C LEU A 66 -10.39 2.98 -15.82
N GLY A 67 -9.85 2.73 -14.63
CA GLY A 67 -10.49 1.94 -13.57
C GLY A 67 -10.50 0.43 -13.82
N GLN A 68 -9.74 -0.06 -14.81
CA GLN A 68 -9.64 -1.49 -15.14
C GLN A 68 -8.43 -2.12 -14.42
N SER A 69 -8.36 -1.94 -13.10
CA SER A 69 -7.20 -2.33 -12.27
C SER A 69 -6.86 -3.83 -12.34
N SER A 70 -7.86 -4.71 -12.44
CA SER A 70 -7.63 -6.16 -12.58
C SER A 70 -6.94 -6.50 -13.89
N LYS A 71 -7.36 -5.92 -15.01
CA LYS A 71 -6.67 -6.11 -16.30
C LYS A 71 -5.29 -5.48 -16.31
N ALA A 72 -5.13 -4.32 -15.65
CA ALA A 72 -3.81 -3.70 -15.50
C ALA A 72 -2.84 -4.63 -14.75
N LEU A 73 -3.32 -5.31 -13.70
CA LEU A 73 -2.54 -6.30 -12.96
C LEU A 73 -2.15 -7.50 -13.85
N ASP A 74 -3.07 -8.03 -14.64
CA ASP A 74 -2.74 -9.14 -15.57
C ASP A 74 -1.65 -8.72 -16.58
N VAL A 75 -1.73 -7.49 -17.10
CA VAL A 75 -0.76 -6.95 -18.05
C VAL A 75 0.61 -6.74 -17.39
N ILE A 76 0.67 -6.21 -16.16
CA ILE A 76 1.98 -6.01 -15.49
C ILE A 76 2.61 -7.34 -15.07
N LYS A 77 1.81 -8.36 -14.73
CA LYS A 77 2.30 -9.73 -14.51
C LYS A 77 2.87 -10.33 -15.79
N LEU A 78 2.23 -10.09 -16.93
CA LEU A 78 2.77 -10.52 -18.23
C LEU A 78 4.11 -9.84 -18.53
N TYR A 79 4.24 -8.55 -18.25
CA TYR A 79 5.53 -7.85 -18.32
C TYR A 79 6.59 -8.55 -17.46
N ALA A 80 6.28 -8.83 -16.19
CA ALA A 80 7.22 -9.52 -15.29
C ALA A 80 7.59 -10.93 -15.80
N ALA A 81 6.65 -11.65 -16.41
CA ALA A 81 6.91 -12.98 -16.98
C ALA A 81 7.79 -12.95 -18.24
N LEU A 82 7.74 -11.87 -19.02
CA LEU A 82 8.49 -11.72 -20.27
C LEU A 82 9.84 -10.99 -20.11
N THR A 83 10.01 -10.27 -19.01
CA THR A 83 11.22 -9.47 -18.75
C THR A 83 12.11 -10.18 -17.73
N PRO A 84 13.38 -10.48 -18.04
CA PRO A 84 14.32 -11.05 -17.09
C PRO A 84 14.40 -10.20 -15.83
N LEU A 85 14.53 -10.84 -14.65
CA LEU A 85 14.50 -10.15 -13.37
C LEU A 85 15.43 -8.93 -13.37
N SER A 86 16.69 -9.08 -13.80
CA SER A 86 17.69 -7.99 -13.86
C SER A 86 17.30 -6.75 -14.67
N LYS A 87 16.29 -6.85 -15.55
CA LYS A 87 15.78 -5.75 -16.39
C LYS A 87 14.41 -5.24 -15.96
N GLN A 88 13.77 -5.86 -14.97
CA GLN A 88 12.48 -5.39 -14.48
C GLN A 88 12.67 -4.13 -13.63
N GLU A 89 12.20 -2.97 -14.07
CA GLU A 89 12.38 -1.69 -13.34
C GLU A 89 11.13 -1.13 -12.65
N HIS A 90 9.95 -1.75 -12.89
CA HIS A 90 8.63 -1.20 -12.53
C HIS A 90 7.92 -1.98 -11.41
N GLN A 91 8.66 -2.42 -10.40
CA GLN A 91 8.09 -3.12 -9.24
C GLN A 91 7.09 -2.26 -8.46
N GLU A 92 7.29 -0.94 -8.42
CA GLU A 92 6.42 0.03 -7.74
C GLU A 92 4.98 -0.03 -8.28
N LEU A 93 4.83 0.08 -9.62
CA LEU A 93 3.54 -0.11 -10.29
C LEU A 93 2.96 -1.51 -10.03
N SER A 94 3.81 -2.53 -9.97
CA SER A 94 3.37 -3.90 -9.70
C SER A 94 2.80 -4.04 -8.28
N ILE A 95 3.43 -3.41 -7.28
CA ILE A 95 2.93 -3.37 -5.89
C ILE A 95 1.62 -2.58 -5.81
N GLU A 96 1.54 -1.40 -6.43
CA GLU A 96 0.31 -0.60 -6.44
C GLU A 96 -0.88 -1.37 -7.03
N LEU A 97 -0.67 -2.04 -8.17
CA LEU A 97 -1.70 -2.84 -8.82
C LEU A 97 -2.04 -4.10 -8.01
N ALA A 98 -1.05 -4.75 -7.39
CA ALA A 98 -1.30 -5.89 -6.52
C ALA A 98 -2.14 -5.50 -5.30
N LEU A 99 -1.81 -4.37 -4.66
CA LEU A 99 -2.53 -3.83 -3.51
C LEU A 99 -3.99 -3.52 -3.86
N LYS A 100 -4.24 -2.81 -4.97
CA LYS A 100 -5.60 -2.48 -5.45
C LYS A 100 -6.48 -3.70 -5.70
N ASN A 101 -5.86 -4.82 -6.11
CA ASN A 101 -6.57 -6.07 -6.41
C ASN A 101 -6.45 -7.11 -5.29
N GLN A 102 -5.86 -6.75 -4.14
CA GLN A 102 -5.64 -7.65 -3.00
C GLN A 102 -4.87 -8.93 -3.35
N ASP A 103 -3.97 -8.86 -4.33
CA ASP A 103 -3.10 -9.98 -4.70
C ASP A 103 -1.85 -9.98 -3.81
N TRP A 104 -2.02 -10.45 -2.58
CA TRP A 104 -0.99 -10.43 -1.55
C TRP A 104 0.24 -11.26 -1.92
N ALA A 105 0.05 -12.40 -2.59
CA ALA A 105 1.15 -13.27 -3.00
C ALA A 105 2.03 -12.59 -4.06
N TYR A 106 1.42 -11.94 -5.06
CA TYR A 106 2.18 -11.18 -6.03
C TYR A 106 2.85 -9.96 -5.40
N LEU A 107 2.17 -9.22 -4.53
CA LEU A 107 2.75 -8.08 -3.81
C LEU A 107 4.03 -8.48 -3.05
N VAL A 108 3.97 -9.59 -2.30
CA VAL A 108 5.11 -10.17 -1.59
C VAL A 108 6.29 -10.41 -2.55
N SER A 109 6.05 -11.07 -3.68
CA SER A 109 7.12 -11.34 -4.66
C SER A 109 7.78 -10.05 -5.19
N GLN A 110 7.00 -9.00 -5.42
CA GLN A 110 7.53 -7.74 -5.96
C GLN A 110 8.28 -6.93 -4.90
N ALA A 111 7.81 -6.98 -3.65
CA ALA A 111 8.48 -6.33 -2.53
C ALA A 111 9.80 -7.00 -2.17
N GLU A 112 9.90 -8.34 -2.28
CA GLU A 112 11.16 -9.07 -2.13
C GLU A 112 12.21 -8.60 -3.14
N ILE A 113 11.82 -8.41 -4.41
CA ILE A 113 12.71 -7.87 -5.46
C ILE A 113 13.17 -6.45 -5.12
N LEU A 114 12.29 -5.59 -4.60
CA LEU A 114 12.68 -4.25 -4.14
C LEU A 114 13.63 -4.32 -2.94
N LYS A 115 13.40 -5.23 -2.00
CA LYS A 115 14.26 -5.44 -0.83
C LYS A 115 15.66 -5.89 -1.25
N GLU A 116 15.77 -6.90 -2.12
CA GLU A 116 17.06 -7.40 -2.65
C GLU A 116 17.88 -6.31 -3.36
N ARG A 117 17.19 -5.33 -3.95
CA ARG A 117 17.82 -4.19 -4.65
C ARG A 117 18.06 -2.97 -3.77
N ASN A 118 17.76 -3.04 -2.47
CA ASN A 118 17.81 -1.91 -1.55
C ASN A 118 16.97 -0.70 -2.03
N ARG A 119 15.84 -0.98 -2.69
CA ARG A 119 14.87 0.02 -3.18
C ARG A 119 13.54 -0.01 -2.43
N LEU A 120 13.43 -0.82 -1.38
CA LEU A 120 12.23 -0.89 -0.56
C LEU A 120 12.11 0.37 0.31
N THR A 121 11.22 1.27 -0.06
CA THR A 121 10.88 2.46 0.75
C THR A 121 10.04 2.07 1.97
N ILE A 122 9.91 2.96 2.95
CA ILE A 122 9.07 2.73 4.12
C ILE A 122 7.59 2.49 3.74
N ASP A 123 7.09 3.19 2.71
CA ASP A 123 5.71 3.01 2.25
C ASP A 123 5.49 1.62 1.67
N TYR A 124 6.41 1.14 0.82
CA TYR A 124 6.32 -0.23 0.31
C TYR A 124 6.63 -1.29 1.37
N ALA A 125 7.46 -0.98 2.38
CA ALA A 125 7.69 -1.87 3.51
C ALA A 125 6.42 -2.09 4.35
N LYS A 126 5.59 -1.05 4.55
CA LYS A 126 4.29 -1.18 5.22
C LYS A 126 3.34 -2.09 4.47
N GLU A 127 3.22 -1.93 3.15
CA GLU A 127 2.35 -2.79 2.34
C GLU A 127 2.90 -4.22 2.24
N TYR A 128 4.23 -4.37 2.18
CA TYR A 128 4.89 -5.68 2.24
C TYR A 128 4.62 -6.39 3.56
N TYR A 129 4.73 -5.68 4.69
CA TYR A 129 4.40 -6.19 6.02
C TYR A 129 2.97 -6.73 6.08
N ARG A 130 1.99 -5.96 5.60
CA ARG A 130 0.58 -6.38 5.53
C ARG A 130 0.41 -7.62 4.66
N ALA A 131 1.04 -7.64 3.48
CA ALA A 131 0.94 -8.77 2.57
C ALA A 131 1.56 -10.05 3.16
N LEU A 132 2.67 -9.95 3.91
CA LEU A 132 3.26 -11.09 4.63
C LEU A 132 2.29 -11.64 5.68
N LEU A 133 1.60 -10.78 6.43
CA LEU A 133 0.59 -11.23 7.40
C LEU A 133 -0.60 -11.91 6.71
N LYS A 134 -1.14 -11.30 5.64
CA LYS A 134 -2.27 -11.86 4.88
C LYS A 134 -1.94 -13.17 4.15
N THR A 135 -0.65 -13.44 3.89
CA THR A 135 -0.17 -14.71 3.32
C THR A 135 0.32 -15.70 4.37
N GLY A 136 0.18 -15.41 5.67
CA GLY A 136 0.57 -16.30 6.77
C GLY A 136 2.07 -16.34 7.06
N ARG A 137 2.89 -15.49 6.43
CA ARG A 137 4.34 -15.39 6.63
C ARG A 137 4.69 -14.52 7.84
N THR A 138 4.10 -14.83 9.00
CA THR A 138 4.15 -13.99 10.22
C THR A 138 5.56 -13.75 10.75
N GLN A 139 6.45 -14.75 10.70
CA GLN A 139 7.82 -14.58 11.19
C GLN A 139 8.60 -13.57 10.37
N GLU A 140 8.42 -13.59 9.05
CA GLU A 140 9.07 -12.65 8.14
C GLU A 140 8.50 -11.24 8.29
N ALA A 141 7.20 -11.13 8.54
CA ALA A 141 6.56 -9.86 8.87
C ALA A 141 7.18 -9.25 10.14
N LYS A 142 7.41 -10.06 11.18
CA LYS A 142 8.08 -9.61 12.42
C LYS A 142 9.50 -9.11 12.15
N THR A 143 10.27 -9.86 11.37
CA THR A 143 11.63 -9.47 10.99
C THR A 143 11.63 -8.16 10.21
N LEU A 144 10.80 -8.05 9.16
CA LEU A 144 10.66 -6.82 8.37
C LEU A 144 10.27 -5.62 9.24
N PHE A 145 9.30 -5.80 10.15
CA PHE A 145 8.88 -4.76 11.06
C PHE A 145 10.07 -4.28 11.90
N SER A 146 10.82 -5.19 12.50
CA SER A 146 11.96 -4.83 13.36
C SER A 146 13.12 -4.18 12.61
N GLU A 147 13.38 -4.58 11.37
CA GLU A 147 14.55 -4.14 10.60
C GLU A 147 14.30 -2.87 9.77
N ALA A 148 13.08 -2.70 9.25
CA ALA A 148 12.80 -1.68 8.23
C ALA A 148 11.70 -0.69 8.61
N ILE A 149 10.87 -0.98 9.62
CA ILE A 149 9.71 -0.14 9.97
C ILE A 149 9.87 0.49 11.36
N ARG A 150 10.25 -0.31 12.35
CA ARG A 150 10.34 0.14 13.74
C ARG A 150 11.34 1.28 13.90
N GLY A 151 10.93 2.35 14.57
CA GLY A 151 11.71 3.57 14.80
C GLY A 151 11.81 4.51 13.61
N THR A 152 11.18 4.17 12.47
CA THR A 152 11.11 5.06 11.28
C THR A 152 9.84 5.90 11.25
N LEU A 153 8.83 5.53 12.04
CA LEU A 153 7.56 6.22 12.18
C LEU A 153 7.43 6.78 13.61
N SER A 154 6.50 7.71 13.81
CA SER A 154 6.13 8.10 15.18
C SER A 154 5.44 6.91 15.88
N PRO A 155 5.50 6.81 17.22
CA PRO A 155 4.78 5.76 17.96
C PRO A 155 3.30 5.66 17.58
N PHE A 156 2.65 6.81 17.32
CA PHE A 156 1.26 6.88 16.88
C PHE A 156 1.04 6.20 15.52
N GLU A 157 1.88 6.51 14.53
CA GLU A 157 1.79 5.92 13.19
C GLU A 157 2.15 4.42 13.19
N GLU A 158 3.09 3.99 14.06
CA GLU A 158 3.38 2.56 14.25
C GLU A 158 2.18 1.81 14.82
N ALA A 159 1.55 2.33 15.88
CA ALA A 159 0.38 1.72 16.48
C ALA A 159 -0.77 1.63 15.45
N LYS A 160 -1.00 2.70 14.69
CA LYS A 160 -1.99 2.72 13.61
C LYS A 160 -1.73 1.66 12.54
N LEU A 161 -0.47 1.50 12.12
CA LEU A 161 -0.07 0.46 11.16
C LEU A 161 -0.36 -0.94 11.70
N LEU A 162 0.02 -1.22 12.96
CA LEU A 162 -0.17 -2.53 13.58
C LEU A 162 -1.65 -2.88 13.72
N ILE A 163 -2.48 -1.92 14.12
CA ILE A 163 -3.93 -2.11 14.20
C ILE A 163 -4.52 -2.38 12.81
N ALA A 164 -4.16 -1.57 11.82
CA ALA A 164 -4.64 -1.73 10.44
C ALA A 164 -4.18 -3.05 9.78
N SER A 165 -3.15 -3.68 10.35
CA SER A 165 -2.60 -4.95 9.85
C SER A 165 -3.18 -6.17 10.58
N GLU A 166 -4.16 -5.98 11.47
CA GLU A 166 -4.85 -7.05 12.23
C GLU A 166 -3.87 -7.94 13.01
N VAL A 167 -2.87 -7.32 13.64
CA VAL A 167 -1.86 -8.04 14.44
C VAL A 167 -2.51 -8.65 15.69
N ASP A 168 -1.88 -9.71 16.20
CA ASP A 168 -2.21 -10.34 17.49
C ASP A 168 -2.56 -9.30 18.57
N PRO A 169 -3.79 -9.32 19.14
CA PRO A 169 -4.21 -8.41 20.18
C PRO A 169 -3.24 -8.35 21.38
N ALA A 170 -2.53 -9.43 21.68
CA ALA A 170 -1.54 -9.45 22.76
C ALA A 170 -0.31 -8.58 22.45
N ALA A 171 0.07 -8.46 21.18
CA ALA A 171 1.17 -7.58 20.78
C ALA A 171 0.76 -6.10 20.88
N LEU A 172 -0.52 -5.80 20.67
CA LEU A 172 -1.04 -4.44 20.62
C LEU A 172 -0.85 -3.68 21.95
N GLU A 173 -1.03 -4.36 23.09
CA GLU A 173 -0.89 -3.75 24.43
C GLU A 173 0.50 -3.11 24.62
N THR A 174 1.55 -3.76 24.12
CA THR A 174 2.94 -3.27 24.24
C THR A 174 3.14 -1.95 23.49
N TYR A 175 2.48 -1.79 22.33
CA TYR A 175 2.63 -0.58 21.51
C TYR A 175 1.70 0.54 21.96
N LEU A 176 0.47 0.22 22.37
CA LEU A 176 -0.43 1.19 22.96
C LEU A 176 0.16 1.79 24.25
N GLY A 177 0.89 0.99 25.04
CA GLY A 177 1.59 1.48 26.24
C GLY A 177 2.67 2.53 25.98
N MET A 178 3.12 2.69 24.73
CA MET A 178 4.06 3.77 24.35
C MET A 178 3.36 5.10 24.07
N LEU A 179 2.03 5.08 23.93
CA LEU A 179 1.21 6.26 23.66
C LEU A 179 0.66 6.83 24.97
N SER A 180 0.59 8.16 25.04
CA SER A 180 -0.19 8.84 26.06
C SER A 180 -1.68 8.48 25.95
N ILE A 181 -2.44 8.66 27.03
CA ILE A 181 -3.89 8.39 27.03
C ILE A 181 -4.61 9.21 25.95
N GLU A 182 -4.20 10.46 25.74
CA GLU A 182 -4.78 11.33 24.71
C GLU A 182 -4.52 10.81 23.30
N GLU A 183 -3.29 10.36 23.02
CA GLU A 183 -2.95 9.72 21.74
C GLU A 183 -3.72 8.42 21.53
N GLN A 184 -3.88 7.60 22.57
CA GLN A 184 -4.71 6.39 22.48
C GLN A 184 -6.16 6.75 22.17
N VAL A 185 -6.74 7.74 22.85
CA VAL A 185 -8.12 8.21 22.60
C VAL A 185 -8.27 8.68 21.16
N ASN A 186 -7.36 9.53 20.67
CA ASN A 186 -7.40 10.03 19.30
C ASN A 186 -7.32 8.88 18.28
N LEU A 187 -6.45 7.88 18.53
CA LEU A 187 -6.33 6.72 17.66
C LEU A 187 -7.60 5.85 17.65
N VAL A 188 -8.28 5.70 18.79
CA VAL A 188 -9.59 5.01 18.85
C VAL A 188 -10.61 5.73 17.98
N LEU A 189 -10.71 7.06 18.12
CA LEU A 189 -11.67 7.87 17.37
C LEU A 189 -11.42 7.80 15.85
N GLU A 190 -10.18 7.62 15.44
CA GLU A 190 -9.81 7.47 14.04
C GLU A 190 -10.09 6.06 13.49
N VAL A 191 -9.69 5.02 14.23
CA VAL A 191 -9.61 3.66 13.67
C VAL A 191 -10.89 2.85 13.88
N VAL A 192 -11.61 3.02 15.00
CA VAL A 192 -12.83 2.23 15.25
C VAL A 192 -13.90 2.42 14.17
N PRO A 193 -14.20 3.66 13.70
CA PRO A 193 -15.19 3.88 12.64
C PRO A 193 -14.86 3.20 11.31
N LEU A 194 -13.57 2.94 11.04
CA LEU A 194 -13.11 2.30 9.80
C LEU A 194 -13.27 0.78 9.80
N GLY A 195 -13.66 0.19 10.95
CA GLY A 195 -13.90 -1.24 11.07
C GLY A 195 -12.75 -1.98 11.75
N LEU A 196 -12.54 -1.71 13.04
CA LEU A 196 -11.56 -2.41 13.88
C LEU A 196 -11.94 -3.89 14.11
N ASP A 197 -11.00 -4.82 14.23
CA ASP A 197 -11.35 -6.20 14.62
C ASP A 197 -11.99 -6.22 16.03
N PRO A 198 -13.10 -6.96 16.26
CA PRO A 198 -13.75 -7.01 17.57
C PRO A 198 -12.86 -7.49 18.72
N SER A 199 -11.95 -8.44 18.47
CA SER A 199 -11.01 -8.94 19.49
C SER A 199 -9.95 -7.91 19.86
N ILE A 200 -9.52 -7.10 18.89
CA ILE A 200 -8.64 -5.95 19.13
C ILE A 200 -9.39 -4.87 19.92
N ALA A 201 -10.62 -4.55 19.54
CA ALA A 201 -11.46 -3.58 20.24
C ALA A 201 -11.68 -3.98 21.71
N GLU A 202 -11.89 -5.27 21.97
CA GLU A 202 -12.06 -5.84 23.29
C GLU A 202 -10.81 -5.67 24.16
N ALA A 203 -9.63 -6.08 23.66
CA ALA A 203 -8.38 -5.95 24.39
C ALA A 203 -8.07 -4.48 24.71
N TRP A 204 -8.29 -3.59 23.75
CA TRP A 204 -8.05 -2.16 23.94
C TRP A 204 -9.05 -1.53 24.90
N PHE A 205 -10.33 -1.93 24.85
CA PHE A 205 -11.33 -1.48 25.82
C PHE A 205 -10.91 -1.80 27.26
N ILE A 206 -10.47 -3.03 27.50
CA ILE A 206 -10.02 -3.47 28.83
C ILE A 206 -8.84 -2.61 29.29
N SER A 207 -7.83 -2.42 28.44
CA SER A 207 -6.64 -1.63 28.77
C SER A 207 -6.97 -0.16 29.05
N LEU A 208 -7.76 0.47 28.17
CA LEU A 208 -8.08 1.90 28.25
C LEU A 208 -9.02 2.21 29.43
N LYS A 209 -9.94 1.30 29.77
CA LYS A 209 -10.85 1.44 30.92
C LYS A 209 -10.12 1.50 32.26
N MET A 210 -8.93 0.90 32.37
CA MET A 210 -8.13 0.90 33.60
C MET A 210 -7.40 2.23 33.84
N GLN A 211 -7.41 3.15 32.87
CA GLN A 211 -6.75 4.43 32.98
C GLN A 211 -7.52 5.39 33.89
N LYS A 212 -6.80 6.12 34.75
CA LYS A 212 -7.35 7.10 35.70
C LYS A 212 -7.53 8.48 35.06
N SER A 213 -8.29 8.55 33.98
CA SER A 213 -8.61 9.80 33.29
C SER A 213 -10.14 9.88 33.14
N ASP A 214 -10.71 11.07 33.31
CA ASP A 214 -12.16 11.31 33.25
C ASP A 214 -12.46 12.39 32.20
N THR A 215 -11.84 12.30 31.02
CA THR A 215 -12.10 13.24 29.93
C THR A 215 -13.34 12.85 29.13
N ILE A 216 -14.04 13.86 28.58
CA ILE A 216 -15.20 13.66 27.69
C ILE A 216 -14.83 12.72 26.53
N GLU A 217 -13.69 12.96 25.88
CA GLU A 217 -13.28 12.13 24.73
C GLU A 217 -12.86 10.71 25.11
N LEU A 218 -12.39 10.48 26.35
CA LEU A 218 -12.17 9.12 26.83
C LEU A 218 -13.49 8.34 26.92
N TYR A 219 -14.56 8.95 27.44
CA TYR A 219 -15.87 8.29 27.47
C TYR A 219 -16.37 7.96 26.07
N ARG A 220 -16.14 8.85 25.11
CA ARG A 220 -16.47 8.60 23.70
C ARG A 220 -15.67 7.42 23.12
N ALA A 221 -14.36 7.39 23.35
CA ALA A 221 -13.49 6.31 22.90
C ALA A 221 -13.89 4.96 23.54
N LEU A 222 -14.14 4.93 24.85
CA LEU A 222 -14.59 3.72 25.55
C LEU A 222 -15.93 3.21 25.03
N ALA A 223 -16.88 4.10 24.72
CA ALA A 223 -18.16 3.72 24.13
C ALA A 223 -17.98 3.08 22.74
N LEU A 224 -17.13 3.67 21.88
CA LEU A 224 -16.84 3.13 20.55
C LEU A 224 -16.19 1.75 20.61
N LEU A 225 -15.17 1.58 21.45
CA LEU A 225 -14.50 0.30 21.64
C LEU A 225 -15.46 -0.77 22.19
N ALA A 226 -16.26 -0.42 23.22
CA ALA A 226 -17.25 -1.34 23.78
C ALA A 226 -18.29 -1.77 22.74
N GLY A 227 -18.83 -0.82 21.97
CA GLY A 227 -19.78 -1.12 20.90
C GLY A 227 -19.19 -2.03 19.84
N ARG A 228 -17.92 -1.80 19.46
CA ARG A 228 -17.22 -2.63 18.48
C ARG A 228 -16.88 -4.02 19.00
N ALA A 229 -16.58 -4.15 20.29
CA ALA A 229 -16.35 -5.42 20.97
C ALA A 229 -17.64 -6.20 21.28
N GLY A 230 -18.82 -5.62 21.04
CA GLY A 230 -20.12 -6.25 21.35
C GLY A 230 -20.58 -6.08 22.82
N ARG A 231 -19.91 -5.23 23.59
CA ARG A 231 -20.22 -4.91 24.99
C ARG A 231 -21.32 -3.85 25.11
N ARG A 232 -22.56 -4.24 24.82
CA ARG A 232 -23.72 -3.32 24.74
C ARG A 232 -24.03 -2.56 26.03
N TYR A 233 -23.80 -3.19 27.18
CA TYR A 233 -24.04 -2.54 28.47
C TYR A 233 -23.04 -1.40 28.71
N GLU A 234 -21.76 -1.69 28.54
CA GLU A 234 -20.68 -0.71 28.70
C GLU A 234 -20.74 0.40 27.65
N GLU A 235 -21.07 0.07 26.39
CA GLU A 235 -21.33 1.04 25.33
C GLU A 235 -22.38 2.07 25.79
N ALA A 236 -23.54 1.60 26.25
CA ALA A 236 -24.63 2.47 26.71
C ALA A 236 -24.29 3.25 27.98
N GLN A 237 -23.41 2.73 28.84
CA GLN A 237 -22.94 3.42 30.03
C GLN A 237 -22.02 4.59 29.66
N TYR A 238 -20.99 4.34 28.86
CA TYR A 238 -20.02 5.36 28.48
C TYR A 238 -20.60 6.40 27.53
N ALA A 239 -21.51 6.02 26.63
CA ALA A 239 -22.23 6.98 25.78
C ALA A 239 -23.04 7.99 26.61
N ARG A 240 -23.67 7.53 27.72
CA ARG A 240 -24.38 8.43 28.65
C ARG A 240 -23.44 9.36 29.41
N LEU A 241 -22.28 8.85 29.84
CA LEU A 241 -21.25 9.69 30.49
C LEU A 241 -20.71 10.74 29.53
N TYR A 242 -20.44 10.38 28.28
CA TYR A 242 -20.04 11.32 27.24
C TYR A 242 -21.10 12.43 27.07
N GLN A 243 -22.36 12.07 26.84
CA GLN A 243 -23.44 13.03 26.61
C GLN A 243 -23.63 13.98 27.80
N LYS A 244 -23.68 13.43 29.03
CA LYS A 244 -23.85 14.22 30.25
C LYS A 244 -22.74 15.25 30.46
N ASN A 245 -21.48 14.86 30.21
CA ASN A 245 -20.35 15.77 30.41
C ASN A 245 -20.23 16.79 29.27
N LYS A 246 -20.59 16.41 28.04
CA LYS A 246 -20.67 17.34 26.91
C LYS A 246 -21.69 18.46 27.18
N GLU A 247 -22.90 18.12 27.60
CA GLU A 247 -23.96 19.09 27.93
C GLU A 247 -23.61 20.01 29.09
N ALA A 248 -22.74 19.57 30.01
CA ALA A 248 -22.29 20.40 31.13
C ALA A 248 -21.19 21.39 30.77
N HIS A 249 -20.63 21.33 29.56
CA HIS A 249 -19.49 22.13 29.11
C HIS A 249 -19.82 22.96 27.84
N GLU A 250 -21.07 22.91 27.37
CA GLU A 250 -21.68 23.79 26.35
C GLU A 250 -22.54 24.87 27.02
#